data_AF-A0A0Q8CMP3-F1
#
_entry.id   AF-A0A0Q8CMP3-F1
#
_cell.length_a   1.000
_cell.length_b   1.000
_cell.length_c   1.000
_cell.angle_alpha   90.00
_cell.angle_beta   90.00
_cell.angle_gamma   90.00
#
_symmetry.space_group_name_H-M   'P 1'
#
loop_
_entity.id
_entity.type
_entity.pdbx_description
1 polymer ?
#
loop_
_entity_poly.entity_id
_entity_poly.type
_entity_poly.pdbx_seq_one_letter_code
_entity_poly.pdbx_strand_id
1 'polypeptide(L)'
;MRRAMMALRSLLGSLSRKAEVREEAEAPRLGDIVHEWVSALSQDGSGRVVVLSGQDDDEHARLIAEALPNASVTAIAFGAAGTGAHADVGEYPRVDAVYAADAESAWIRVIAGVEPVVILHGGGIDPELEIAIFKALYPTLRNGGSYLLEGTILDSSRPATNSRSVGDYLKRIIAIRELSDGAARRAIPLEDRALGDAIEDVRAFGDNVAIVKRFTHAIKLSEEIAEEVILGRIGSARVRTIKEIPPQSITSRTVVSSNRPALSRRFPSVLHVPKLLLREYDRVVCAPRQVSMVDWLVLPTSFHQPWYRPLRTRGLVDAGPRFTRIKPEMRKPPRLAGAFFHLDNEWAGHYGHFITQDLSKLWGWQDALALHPDLKILISAHDGAPDLHGFQIEMLAALGIDAERIHVITAPVVVDHLITATQAFQNPRFISPTMSDLWRDMSVRLARGTESDVVPDRVFAARGGEFKRACRNARDVEKLFEDHGFTIIYPESMSIAEQVSTFSRAHVIAGYTGSALLNLIFSSTPGVRILIGSESYTSVNEYLISALQGDEFHYFWCEPDIHHPDGGRSGKAFHSDFEFDFDRDGPALVSLLESI
;
A
#
# COMPACT_ATOMS: atom_id res chain seq x y z
N MET A 1 -1.77 1.70 31.84
CA MET A 1 -1.93 2.67 30.72
C MET A 1 -2.15 4.11 31.17
N ARG A 2 -3.19 4.44 31.97
CA ARG A 2 -3.46 5.83 32.42
C ARG A 2 -2.31 6.51 33.19
N ARG A 3 -1.67 5.81 34.14
CA ARG A 3 -0.49 6.33 34.88
C ARG A 3 0.72 6.59 33.97
N ALA A 4 0.96 5.72 32.99
CA ALA A 4 2.03 5.89 32.00
C ALA A 4 1.76 7.07 31.04
N MET A 5 0.49 7.28 30.63
CA MET A 5 0.09 8.45 29.85
C MET A 5 0.21 9.76 30.64
N MET A 6 -0.13 9.78 31.93
CA MET A 6 0.05 10.96 32.79
C MET A 6 1.54 11.29 32.96
N ALA A 7 2.38 10.28 33.20
CA ALA A 7 3.83 10.45 33.27
C ALA A 7 4.41 10.97 31.95
N LEU A 8 3.97 10.44 30.81
CA LEU A 8 4.36 10.90 29.48
C LEU A 8 3.92 12.35 29.20
N ARG A 9 2.69 12.72 29.57
CA ARG A 9 2.20 14.10 29.46
C ARG A 9 3.00 15.06 30.34
N SER A 10 3.30 14.67 31.57
CA SER A 10 4.12 15.46 32.49
C SER A 10 5.55 15.65 31.97
N LEU A 11 6.16 14.58 31.42
CA LEU A 11 7.48 14.62 30.80
C LEU A 11 7.50 15.53 29.55
N LEU A 12 6.54 15.35 28.64
CA LEU A 12 6.42 16.20 27.44
C LEU A 12 6.18 17.66 27.80
N GLY A 13 5.35 17.94 28.81
CA GLY A 13 5.13 19.30 29.30
C GLY A 13 6.36 19.90 30.00
N SER A 14 7.24 19.09 30.58
CA SER A 14 8.53 19.54 31.11
C SER A 14 9.54 19.83 30.01
N LEU A 15 9.58 19.00 28.96
CA LEU A 15 10.51 19.14 27.86
C LEU A 15 10.10 20.27 26.89
N SER A 16 8.80 20.46 26.67
CA SER A 16 8.31 21.58 25.86
C SER A 16 8.69 22.94 26.44
N ARG A 17 8.83 23.04 27.77
CA ARG A 17 9.32 24.24 28.47
C ARG A 17 10.83 24.46 28.34
N LYS A 18 11.57 23.44 27.88
CA LYS A 18 13.03 23.44 27.72
C LYS A 18 13.47 23.37 26.25
N ALA A 19 12.53 23.33 25.31
CA ALA A 19 12.83 23.24 23.89
C ALA A 19 13.65 24.48 23.47
N GLU A 20 14.82 24.25 22.88
CA GLU A 20 15.63 25.33 22.31
C GLU A 20 14.89 25.93 21.12
N VAL A 21 14.35 27.13 21.30
CA VAL A 21 13.81 27.98 20.24
C VAL A 21 14.72 29.20 20.17
N ARG A 22 15.29 29.48 19.00
CA ARG A 22 16.09 30.69 18.82
C ARG A 22 15.16 31.87 18.59
N GLU A 23 15.21 32.86 19.48
CA GLU A 23 14.51 34.13 19.32
C GLU A 23 15.43 35.15 18.62
N GLU A 24 14.94 35.78 17.56
CA GLU A 24 15.63 36.85 16.84
C GLU A 24 15.06 38.24 17.22
N ALA A 25 15.93 39.26 17.26
CA ALA A 25 15.64 40.55 17.89
C ALA A 25 14.71 41.48 17.07
N GLU A 26 14.47 41.19 15.79
CA GLU A 26 13.52 41.89 14.91
C GLU A 26 12.73 40.87 14.08
N ALA A 27 11.45 41.11 13.84
CA ALA A 27 10.65 40.33 12.90
C ALA A 27 10.90 40.88 11.48
N PRO A 28 11.64 40.20 10.60
CA PRO A 28 11.85 40.68 9.24
C PRO A 28 10.53 40.65 8.48
N ARG A 29 10.39 41.44 7.40
CA ARG A 29 9.19 41.33 6.55
C ARG A 29 9.16 39.94 5.94
N LEU A 30 7.97 39.40 5.67
CA LEU A 30 7.82 38.08 5.08
C LEU A 30 8.64 37.91 3.79
N GLY A 31 8.66 38.95 2.94
CA GLY A 31 9.50 38.99 1.74
C GLY A 31 11.00 38.86 2.04
N ASP A 32 11.47 39.46 3.13
CA ASP A 32 12.88 39.39 3.57
C ASP A 32 13.22 37.99 4.11
N ILE A 33 12.31 37.35 4.86
CA ILE A 33 12.48 35.97 5.37
C ILE A 33 12.51 34.98 4.21
N VAL A 34 11.55 35.08 3.29
CA VAL A 34 11.48 34.20 2.12
C VAL A 34 12.73 34.42 1.25
N HIS A 35 13.14 35.66 1.03
CA HIS A 35 14.36 35.97 0.28
C HIS A 35 15.62 35.43 0.97
N GLU A 36 15.81 35.68 2.27
CA GLU A 36 16.97 35.21 3.04
C GLU A 36 17.06 33.68 3.06
N TRP A 37 15.95 32.99 3.31
CA TRP A 37 15.94 31.53 3.47
C TRP A 37 15.97 30.79 2.13
N VAL A 38 15.30 31.29 1.09
CA VAL A 38 15.39 30.70 -0.25
C VAL A 38 16.76 30.95 -0.88
N SER A 39 17.33 32.15 -0.72
CA SER A 39 18.68 32.47 -1.20
C SER A 39 19.77 31.66 -0.47
N ALA A 40 19.56 31.35 0.81
CA ALA A 40 20.46 30.47 1.57
C ALA A 40 20.41 29.00 1.11
N LEU A 41 19.31 28.56 0.47
CA LEU A 41 19.09 27.16 0.10
C LEU A 41 19.20 26.89 -1.42
N SER A 42 19.26 27.91 -2.26
CA SER A 42 19.52 27.81 -3.71
C SER A 42 20.31 29.01 -4.19
N GLN A 43 21.49 28.79 -4.79
CA GLN A 43 22.41 29.86 -5.22
C GLN A 43 21.84 30.78 -6.31
N ASP A 44 20.79 30.36 -7.02
CA ASP A 44 20.12 31.10 -8.10
C ASP A 44 18.69 31.56 -7.75
N GLY A 45 18.24 31.35 -6.51
CA GLY A 45 16.88 31.66 -6.06
C GLY A 45 15.79 30.82 -6.73
N SER A 46 16.14 29.68 -7.34
CA SER A 46 15.19 28.77 -7.98
C SER A 46 14.57 27.78 -6.99
N GLY A 47 13.30 27.43 -7.22
CA GLY A 47 12.60 26.44 -6.42
C GLY A 47 11.09 26.63 -6.42
N ARG A 48 10.39 25.70 -5.77
CA ARG A 48 8.95 25.79 -5.60
C ARG A 48 8.58 26.28 -4.21
N VAL A 49 7.79 27.34 -4.14
CA VAL A 49 7.20 27.85 -2.89
C VAL A 49 5.72 27.51 -2.88
N VAL A 50 5.23 26.97 -1.77
CA VAL A 50 3.80 26.72 -1.56
C VAL A 50 3.27 27.72 -0.54
N VAL A 51 2.17 28.39 -0.86
CA VAL A 51 1.50 29.35 0.02
C VAL A 51 0.14 28.79 0.38
N LEU A 52 -0.21 28.76 1.66
CA LEU A 52 -1.48 28.26 2.18
C LEU A 52 -2.24 29.41 2.84
N SER A 53 -3.51 29.59 2.49
CA SER A 53 -4.38 30.62 3.06
C SER A 53 -5.81 30.10 3.28
N GLY A 54 -6.56 30.70 4.22
CA GLY A 54 -7.95 30.31 4.50
C GLY A 54 -9.03 31.15 3.82
N GLN A 55 -8.63 32.17 3.05
CA GLN A 55 -9.43 32.96 2.11
C GLN A 55 -8.54 33.28 0.90
N ASP A 56 -9.08 33.86 -0.18
CA ASP A 56 -8.33 34.32 -1.37
C ASP A 56 -7.36 35.46 -1.01
N ASP A 57 -6.30 35.12 -0.30
CA ASP A 57 -5.20 36.00 0.07
C ASP A 57 -4.05 35.78 -0.91
N ASP A 58 -4.23 36.35 -2.10
CA ASP A 58 -3.24 36.34 -3.17
C ASP A 58 -2.05 37.26 -2.87
N GLU A 59 -2.13 38.10 -1.83
CA GLU A 59 -1.10 39.07 -1.47
C GLU A 59 0.23 38.36 -1.18
N HIS A 60 0.18 37.28 -0.39
CA HIS A 60 1.33 36.46 -0.06
C HIS A 60 1.97 35.81 -1.30
N ALA A 61 1.16 35.23 -2.18
CA ALA A 61 1.65 34.61 -3.40
C ALA A 61 2.28 35.64 -4.36
N ARG A 62 1.66 36.83 -4.48
CA ARG A 62 2.14 37.95 -5.29
C ARG A 62 3.48 38.49 -4.78
N LEU A 63 3.58 38.80 -3.49
CA LEU A 63 4.80 39.32 -2.88
C LEU A 63 5.98 38.35 -3.07
N ILE A 64 5.72 37.04 -2.95
CA ILE A 64 6.73 36.01 -3.17
C ILE A 64 7.12 35.95 -4.65
N ALA A 65 6.16 36.02 -5.58
CA ALA A 65 6.45 36.01 -7.01
C ALA A 65 7.24 37.25 -7.47
N GLU A 66 7.00 38.41 -6.87
CA GLU A 66 7.75 39.65 -7.10
C GLU A 66 9.18 39.56 -6.51
N ALA A 67 9.32 39.05 -5.29
CA ALA A 67 10.61 38.96 -4.60
C ALA A 67 11.52 37.84 -5.13
N LEU A 68 10.95 36.75 -5.63
CA LEU A 68 11.66 35.58 -6.14
C LEU A 68 11.29 35.30 -7.60
N PRO A 69 11.84 36.06 -8.57
CA PRO A 69 11.46 35.93 -9.97
C PRO A 69 11.81 34.57 -10.58
N ASN A 70 12.71 33.78 -9.98
CA ASN A 70 13.08 32.45 -10.47
C ASN A 70 12.31 31.31 -9.79
N ALA A 71 11.43 31.62 -8.83
CA ALA A 71 10.63 30.62 -8.14
C ALA A 71 9.30 30.35 -8.86
N SER A 72 8.83 29.11 -8.80
CA SER A 72 7.43 28.76 -9.09
C SER A 72 6.62 28.82 -7.79
N VAL A 73 5.45 29.44 -7.81
CA VAL A 73 4.61 29.58 -6.63
C VAL A 73 3.34 28.75 -6.81
N THR A 74 2.98 27.92 -5.83
CA THR A 74 1.68 27.26 -5.76
C THR A 74 0.89 27.87 -4.60
N ALA A 75 -0.17 28.61 -4.90
CA ALA A 75 -1.08 29.16 -3.92
C ALA A 75 -2.24 28.18 -3.68
N ILE A 76 -2.47 27.78 -2.43
CA ILE A 76 -3.53 26.85 -2.03
C ILE A 76 -4.47 27.54 -1.05
N ALA A 77 -5.68 27.83 -1.51
CA ALA A 77 -6.74 28.39 -0.68
C ALA A 77 -7.64 27.29 -0.09
N PHE A 78 -7.95 27.40 1.21
CA PHE A 78 -8.87 26.51 1.93
C PHE A 78 -10.22 27.22 2.18
N GLY A 79 -11.33 26.69 1.67
CA GLY A 79 -12.66 27.30 1.81
C GLY A 79 -13.70 26.72 0.85
N ALA A 80 -14.95 27.21 0.91
CA ALA A 80 -16.01 26.78 -0.01
C ALA A 80 -15.79 27.37 -1.40
N ALA A 81 -15.65 26.53 -2.43
CA ALA A 81 -15.55 26.95 -3.82
C ALA A 81 -16.80 27.77 -4.22
N GLY A 82 -16.66 29.09 -4.37
CA GLY A 82 -17.82 29.93 -4.74
C GLY A 82 -17.69 31.45 -4.65
N THR A 83 -16.58 32.02 -4.18
CA THR A 83 -16.41 33.48 -4.11
C THR A 83 -15.13 33.89 -4.83
N GLY A 84 -15.22 34.37 -6.07
CA GLY A 84 -14.15 35.14 -6.73
C GLY A 84 -12.77 34.49 -6.82
N ALA A 85 -12.62 33.50 -7.72
CA ALA A 85 -11.36 32.80 -7.99
C ALA A 85 -10.16 33.75 -8.15
N HIS A 86 -9.11 33.62 -7.30
CA HIS A 86 -7.73 34.11 -7.49
C HIS A 86 -7.60 35.28 -8.49
N ALA A 87 -8.43 36.32 -8.33
CA ALA A 87 -8.80 37.18 -9.46
C ALA A 87 -7.61 38.03 -9.92
N ASP A 88 -6.70 38.28 -8.97
CA ASP A 88 -5.52 39.12 -9.12
C ASP A 88 -4.25 38.32 -9.44
N VAL A 89 -4.29 36.99 -9.43
CA VAL A 89 -3.14 36.11 -9.76
C VAL A 89 -2.97 35.93 -11.27
N GLY A 90 -4.01 36.20 -12.07
CA GLY A 90 -3.98 36.04 -13.53
C GLY A 90 -2.90 36.88 -14.25
N GLU A 91 -2.35 37.90 -13.58
CA GLU A 91 -1.23 38.72 -14.06
C GLU A 91 0.16 38.10 -13.80
N TYR A 92 0.24 37.05 -12.98
CA TYR A 92 1.49 36.38 -12.59
C TYR A 92 1.58 34.97 -13.20
N PRO A 93 2.19 34.81 -14.40
CA PRO A 93 2.21 33.53 -15.12
C PRO A 93 2.97 32.39 -14.41
N ARG A 94 3.59 32.67 -13.25
CA ARG A 94 4.38 31.72 -12.44
C ARG A 94 3.68 31.29 -11.15
N VAL A 95 2.48 31.80 -10.89
CA VAL A 95 1.67 31.42 -9.73
C VAL A 95 0.57 30.48 -10.22
N ASP A 96 0.61 29.24 -9.73
CA ASP A 96 -0.44 28.24 -9.91
C ASP A 96 -1.36 28.28 -8.70
N ALA A 97 -2.63 28.62 -8.92
CA ALA A 97 -3.57 28.97 -7.87
C ALA A 97 -4.68 27.91 -7.82
N VAL A 98 -4.78 27.20 -6.69
CA VAL A 98 -5.63 26.01 -6.55
C VAL A 98 -6.41 26.01 -5.23
N TYR A 99 -7.55 25.35 -5.24
CA TYR A 99 -8.34 25.13 -4.04
C TYR A 99 -8.09 23.74 -3.43
N ALA A 100 -8.12 23.67 -2.10
CA ALA A 100 -8.13 22.43 -1.35
C ALA A 100 -9.27 22.43 -0.32
N ALA A 101 -10.04 21.35 -0.29
CA ALA A 101 -11.13 21.19 0.67
C ALA A 101 -10.63 20.70 2.04
N ASP A 102 -9.48 20.03 2.06
CA ASP A 102 -8.90 19.39 3.23
C ASP A 102 -7.38 19.19 3.08
N ALA A 103 -6.74 18.69 4.13
CA ALA A 103 -5.30 18.42 4.13
C ALA A 103 -4.88 17.33 3.11
N GLU A 104 -5.80 16.47 2.69
CA GLU A 104 -5.50 15.39 1.73
C GLU A 104 -5.45 15.91 0.29
N SER A 105 -6.45 16.68 -0.12
CA SER A 105 -6.48 17.37 -1.40
C SER A 105 -5.31 18.34 -1.54
N ALA A 106 -4.98 19.12 -0.49
CA ALA A 106 -3.78 19.96 -0.47
C ALA A 106 -2.49 19.15 -0.64
N TRP A 107 -2.37 18.02 0.06
CA TRP A 107 -1.22 17.14 -0.05
C TRP A 107 -1.04 16.58 -1.46
N ILE A 108 -2.11 16.11 -2.11
CA ILE A 108 -2.07 15.60 -3.50
C ILE A 108 -1.53 16.68 -4.46
N ARG A 109 -2.04 17.92 -4.36
CA ARG A 109 -1.57 19.07 -5.16
C ARG A 109 -0.09 19.37 -4.95
N VAL A 110 0.38 19.30 -3.71
CA VAL A 110 1.79 19.55 -3.40
C VAL A 110 2.68 18.42 -3.94
N ILE A 111 2.33 17.15 -3.72
CA ILE A 111 3.20 16.04 -4.14
C ILE A 111 3.18 15.77 -5.64
N ALA A 112 2.19 16.30 -6.36
CA ALA A 112 2.11 16.25 -7.83
C ALA A 112 3.10 17.20 -8.53
N GLY A 113 3.84 18.03 -7.80
CA GLY A 113 4.96 18.78 -8.36
C GLY A 113 6.29 18.44 -7.68
N VAL A 114 7.36 19.14 -8.07
CA VAL A 114 8.67 19.01 -7.41
C VAL A 114 8.57 19.42 -5.93
N GLU A 115 9.49 18.90 -5.11
CA GLU A 115 9.51 19.16 -3.67
C GLU A 115 9.59 20.67 -3.37
N PRO A 116 8.72 21.19 -2.49
CA PRO A 116 8.80 22.58 -2.11
C PRO A 116 10.07 22.87 -1.32
N VAL A 117 10.61 24.06 -1.54
CA VAL A 117 11.74 24.61 -0.79
C VAL A 117 11.25 25.34 0.46
N VAL A 118 10.09 25.99 0.34
CA VAL A 118 9.39 26.69 1.41
C VAL A 118 7.91 26.36 1.32
N ILE A 119 7.28 26.14 2.47
CA ILE A 119 5.83 26.15 2.63
C ILE A 119 5.49 27.28 3.60
N LEU A 120 4.76 28.27 3.13
CA LEU A 120 4.20 29.34 3.93
C LEU A 120 2.78 28.97 4.34
N HIS A 121 2.54 28.86 5.63
CA HIS A 121 1.25 28.64 6.24
C HIS A 121 0.77 29.98 6.80
N GLY A 122 -0.02 30.69 6.00
CA GLY A 122 -0.60 31.97 6.35
C GLY A 122 -1.85 31.83 7.22
N GLY A 123 -2.42 32.97 7.61
CA GLY A 123 -3.60 33.04 8.47
C GLY A 123 -4.93 32.64 7.82
N GLY A 124 -5.97 32.63 8.65
CA GLY A 124 -7.38 32.46 8.22
C GLY A 124 -7.84 31.03 7.97
N ILE A 125 -6.96 30.03 8.08
CA ILE A 125 -7.30 28.61 7.98
C ILE A 125 -7.97 28.15 9.29
N ASP A 126 -8.93 27.24 9.19
CA ASP A 126 -9.57 26.62 10.36
C ASP A 126 -8.51 25.99 11.29
N PRO A 127 -8.44 26.39 12.57
CA PRO A 127 -7.48 25.84 13.54
C PRO A 127 -7.54 24.31 13.69
N GLU A 128 -8.71 23.68 13.48
CA GLU A 128 -8.83 22.22 13.52
C GLU A 128 -8.14 21.56 12.31
N LEU A 129 -8.06 22.26 11.18
CA LEU A 129 -7.44 21.79 9.94
C LEU A 129 -5.92 22.03 9.91
N GLU A 130 -5.43 23.08 10.56
CA GLU A 130 -4.00 23.47 10.55
C GLU A 130 -3.06 22.32 10.94
N ILE A 131 -3.42 21.54 11.97
CA ILE A 131 -2.60 20.39 12.42
C ILE A 131 -2.58 19.30 11.34
N ALA A 132 -3.70 19.03 10.69
CA ALA A 132 -3.79 18.03 9.64
C ALA A 132 -2.97 18.46 8.41
N ILE A 133 -3.03 19.74 8.04
CA ILE A 133 -2.22 20.34 6.98
C ILE A 133 -0.73 20.22 7.31
N PHE A 134 -0.31 20.64 8.50
CA PHE A 134 1.09 20.56 8.92
C PHE A 134 1.60 19.10 8.82
N LYS A 135 0.85 18.14 9.36
CA LYS A 135 1.19 16.70 9.29
C LYS A 135 1.32 16.19 7.86
N ALA A 136 0.47 16.67 6.96
CA ALA A 136 0.46 16.23 5.57
C ALA A 136 1.58 16.89 4.75
N LEU A 137 1.86 18.18 4.97
CA LEU A 137 2.70 18.99 4.09
C LEU A 137 4.13 19.15 4.59
N TYR A 138 4.38 19.23 5.90
CA TYR A 138 5.75 19.38 6.42
C TYR A 138 6.73 18.32 5.88
N PRO A 139 6.37 17.02 5.80
CA PRO A 139 7.30 16.01 5.29
C PRO A 139 7.59 16.12 3.77
N THR A 140 6.76 16.84 3.01
CA THR A 140 6.90 17.01 1.54
C THR A 140 8.04 17.95 1.16
N LEU A 141 8.43 18.86 2.06
CA LEU A 141 9.56 19.75 1.88
C LEU A 141 10.83 18.97 1.50
N ARG A 142 11.67 19.56 0.65
CA ARG A 142 13.01 19.01 0.40
C ARG A 142 13.83 18.95 1.71
N ASN A 143 14.90 18.16 1.73
CA ASN A 143 15.85 18.21 2.83
C ASN A 143 16.48 19.61 2.92
N GLY A 144 16.50 20.20 4.11
CA GLY A 144 16.88 21.60 4.36
C GLY A 144 15.78 22.63 4.05
N GLY A 145 14.62 22.21 3.51
CA GLY A 145 13.48 23.10 3.25
C GLY A 145 12.81 23.57 4.53
N SER A 146 12.04 24.66 4.44
CA SER A 146 11.48 25.33 5.62
C SER A 146 9.96 25.48 5.58
N TYR A 147 9.33 25.24 6.73
CA TYR A 147 7.90 25.46 6.95
C TYR A 147 7.73 26.69 7.82
N LEU A 148 7.08 27.72 7.27
CA LEU A 148 6.84 29.00 7.94
C LEU A 148 5.38 29.07 8.37
N LEU A 149 5.15 29.43 9.62
CA LEU A 149 3.84 29.65 10.21
C LEU A 149 3.71 31.11 10.61
N GLU A 150 2.72 31.78 10.02
CA GLU A 150 2.35 33.13 10.37
C GLU A 150 1.48 33.16 11.63
N GLY A 151 1.60 34.20 12.46
CA GLY A 151 0.73 34.43 13.61
C GLY A 151 0.76 33.33 14.70
N THR A 152 1.82 32.51 14.70
CA THR A 152 2.02 31.40 15.63
C THR A 152 3.08 31.75 16.68
N ILE A 153 2.68 31.82 17.95
CA ILE A 153 3.60 32.09 19.08
C ILE A 153 3.93 30.81 19.84
N LEU A 154 5.23 30.49 19.96
CA LEU A 154 5.71 29.39 20.80
C LEU A 154 5.98 29.82 22.25
N ASP A 155 4.93 30.16 23.02
CA ASP A 155 5.07 30.49 24.44
C ASP A 155 5.69 29.34 25.27
N SER A 156 6.96 29.49 25.66
CA SER A 156 7.73 28.51 26.43
C SER A 156 7.24 28.36 27.88
N SER A 157 6.42 29.28 28.40
CA SER A 157 5.90 29.25 29.77
C SER A 157 4.71 28.30 29.95
N ARG A 158 3.98 27.99 28.87
CA ARG A 158 2.79 27.13 28.90
C ARG A 158 3.08 25.70 28.41
N PRO A 159 2.74 24.66 29.19
CA PRO A 159 2.95 23.28 28.78
C PRO A 159 1.94 22.85 27.68
N ALA A 160 2.44 22.10 26.69
CA ALA A 160 1.63 21.50 25.62
C ALA A 160 0.76 20.35 26.18
N THR A 161 -0.34 20.69 26.84
CA THR A 161 -1.18 19.70 27.55
C THR A 161 -2.30 19.13 26.67
N ASN A 162 -2.78 19.89 25.67
CA ASN A 162 -3.70 19.46 24.61
C ASN A 162 -3.32 20.22 23.32
N SER A 163 -2.95 19.53 22.24
CA SER A 163 -2.64 20.18 20.95
C SER A 163 -3.91 20.71 20.27
N ARG A 164 -4.37 21.88 20.71
CA ARG A 164 -5.58 22.58 20.23
C ARG A 164 -5.28 23.54 19.07
N SER A 165 -4.03 23.93 18.90
CA SER A 165 -3.53 24.73 17.78
C SER A 165 -2.29 24.08 17.17
N VAL A 166 -1.90 24.51 15.97
CA VAL A 166 -0.64 24.07 15.35
C VAL A 166 0.56 24.43 16.24
N GLY A 167 0.58 25.61 16.88
CA GLY A 167 1.65 26.00 17.82
C GLY A 167 1.78 25.06 19.02
N ASP A 168 0.67 24.66 19.65
CA ASP A 168 0.70 23.68 20.75
C ASP A 168 1.15 22.29 20.28
N TYR A 169 0.76 21.90 19.05
CA TYR A 169 1.22 20.68 18.42
C TYR A 169 2.73 20.71 18.15
N LEU A 170 3.26 21.84 17.67
CA LEU A 170 4.68 22.05 17.42
C LEU A 170 5.51 21.91 18.68
N LYS A 171 5.14 22.58 19.77
CA LYS A 171 5.82 22.43 21.07
C LYS A 171 5.93 20.96 21.49
N ARG A 172 4.88 20.18 21.23
CA ARG A 172 4.86 18.75 21.54
C ARG A 172 5.83 17.96 20.65
N ILE A 173 5.86 18.17 19.33
CA ILE A 173 6.78 17.42 18.45
C ILE A 173 8.23 17.85 18.61
N ILE A 174 8.51 19.12 18.94
CA ILE A 174 9.84 19.60 19.30
C ILE A 174 10.29 18.92 20.59
N ALA A 175 9.43 18.82 21.60
CA ALA A 175 9.75 18.06 22.82
C ALA A 175 10.01 16.57 22.54
N ILE A 176 9.35 15.99 21.53
CA ILE A 176 9.59 14.60 21.11
C ILE A 176 10.98 14.43 20.50
N ARG A 177 11.47 15.39 19.72
CA ARG A 177 12.84 15.35 19.16
C ARG A 177 13.91 15.16 20.25
N GLU A 178 13.74 15.80 21.40
CA GLU A 178 14.70 15.76 22.52
C GLU A 178 14.59 14.50 23.39
N LEU A 179 13.60 13.63 23.15
CA LEU A 179 13.44 12.38 23.89
C LEU A 179 14.43 11.31 23.42
N SER A 180 15.17 10.73 24.35
CA SER A 180 15.96 9.52 24.12
C SER A 180 15.09 8.31 23.75
N ASP A 181 15.70 7.35 23.05
CA ASP A 181 15.03 6.10 22.72
C ASP A 181 14.68 5.30 23.98
N GLY A 182 13.41 4.96 24.14
CA GLY A 182 12.90 4.31 25.35
C GLY A 182 11.42 4.02 25.32
N ALA A 183 10.91 3.41 26.40
CA ALA A 183 9.49 3.02 26.49
C ALA A 183 8.53 4.21 26.38
N ALA A 184 8.90 5.36 26.96
CA ALA A 184 8.12 6.60 26.86
C ALA A 184 7.99 7.08 25.41
N ARG A 185 9.09 7.13 24.67
CA ARG A 185 9.12 7.48 23.24
C ARG A 185 8.32 6.48 22.40
N ARG A 186 8.45 5.17 22.66
CA ARG A 186 7.69 4.13 21.95
C ARG A 186 6.17 4.21 22.14
N ALA A 187 5.70 4.79 23.24
CA ALA A 187 4.27 5.00 23.49
C ALA A 187 3.64 6.15 22.67
N ILE A 188 4.46 6.98 22.01
CA ILE A 188 4.03 8.10 21.17
C ILE A 188 3.53 7.57 19.81
N PRO A 189 2.54 8.21 19.15
CA PRO A 189 2.19 7.84 17.78
C PRO A 189 3.40 7.88 16.82
N LEU A 190 3.49 6.91 15.90
CA LEU A 190 4.62 6.80 14.97
C LEU A 190 4.81 8.05 14.11
N GLU A 191 3.72 8.61 13.59
CA GLU A 191 3.74 9.83 12.79
C GLU A 191 4.32 11.01 13.57
N ASP A 192 3.88 11.24 14.81
CA ASP A 192 4.38 12.33 15.66
C ASP A 192 5.88 12.16 15.96
N ARG A 193 6.37 10.93 16.16
CA ARG A 193 7.81 10.66 16.31
C ARG A 193 8.57 11.00 15.03
N ALA A 194 8.08 10.54 13.88
CA ALA A 194 8.72 10.76 12.60
C ALA A 194 8.80 12.27 12.26
N LEU A 195 7.75 13.02 12.56
CA LEU A 195 7.72 14.47 12.41
C LEU A 195 8.74 15.17 13.31
N GLY A 196 8.79 14.80 14.60
CA GLY A 196 9.81 15.34 15.53
C GLY A 196 11.24 15.01 15.09
N ASP A 197 11.48 13.78 14.62
CA ASP A 197 12.78 13.37 14.10
C ASP A 197 13.20 14.15 12.86
N ALA A 198 12.24 14.61 12.07
CA ALA A 198 12.47 15.39 10.87
C ALA A 198 12.76 16.88 11.14
N ILE A 199 12.67 17.37 12.38
CA ILE A 199 13.01 18.76 12.72
C ILE A 199 14.53 18.90 12.87
N GLU A 200 15.13 19.79 12.10
CA GLU A 200 16.54 20.18 12.20
C GLU A 200 16.73 21.40 13.09
N ASP A 201 15.95 22.46 12.84
CA ASP A 201 16.03 23.74 13.53
C ASP A 201 14.65 24.37 13.66
N VAL A 202 14.47 25.22 14.69
CA VAL A 202 13.24 25.99 14.92
C VAL A 202 13.61 27.41 15.32
N ARG A 203 13.07 28.39 14.60
CA ARG A 203 13.32 29.81 14.84
C ARG A 203 12.01 30.54 15.04
N ALA A 204 11.98 31.44 16.01
CA ALA A 204 10.85 32.32 16.27
C ALA A 204 11.27 33.78 16.07
N PHE A 205 10.43 34.54 15.39
CA PHE A 205 10.67 35.96 15.11
C PHE A 205 9.34 36.72 15.14
N GLY A 206 9.15 37.54 16.17
CA GLY A 206 7.85 38.13 16.48
C GLY A 206 6.77 37.06 16.67
N ASP A 207 5.66 37.19 15.95
CA ASP A 207 4.54 36.26 16.00
C ASP A 207 4.64 35.11 14.99
N ASN A 208 5.84 34.81 14.47
CA ASN A 208 6.04 33.83 13.41
C ASN A 208 7.05 32.75 13.81
N VAL A 209 6.90 31.57 13.20
CA VAL A 209 7.76 30.40 13.46
C VAL A 209 8.21 29.76 12.16
N ALA A 210 9.51 29.53 12.03
CA ALA A 210 10.09 28.76 10.94
C ALA A 210 10.69 27.44 11.45
N ILE A 211 10.42 26.36 10.71
CA ILE A 211 10.89 25.00 11.01
C ILE A 211 11.70 24.49 9.83
N VAL A 212 12.98 24.22 10.07
CA VAL A 212 13.86 23.62 9.07
C VAL A 212 13.75 22.11 9.13
N LYS A 213 13.53 21.48 7.98
CA LYS A 213 13.39 20.04 7.85
C LYS A 213 14.70 19.35 7.53
N ARG A 214 14.97 18.25 8.22
CA ARG A 214 15.95 17.22 7.79
C ARG A 214 15.27 15.93 7.32
N PHE A 215 16.05 15.15 6.60
CA PHE A 215 15.70 13.90 5.91
C PHE A 215 14.78 14.07 4.72
N THR A 216 15.02 13.29 3.67
CA THR A 216 14.04 13.10 2.60
C THR A 216 13.06 12.00 3.00
N HIS A 217 11.77 12.27 2.82
CA HIS A 217 10.69 11.29 3.02
C HIS A 217 10.21 10.83 1.66
N ALA A 218 10.16 9.51 1.47
CA ALA A 218 9.51 8.93 0.32
C ALA A 218 7.99 8.91 0.54
N ILE A 219 7.25 9.13 -0.54
CA ILE A 219 5.82 9.39 -0.57
C ILE A 219 5.12 8.10 -1.00
N LYS A 220 4.14 7.66 -0.21
CA LYS A 220 3.38 6.44 -0.50
C LYS A 220 2.24 6.77 -1.45
N LEU A 221 2.23 6.15 -2.63
CA LEU A 221 1.14 6.30 -3.59
C LEU A 221 0.18 5.11 -3.53
N SER A 222 -1.11 5.38 -3.30
CA SER A 222 -2.18 4.41 -3.56
C SER A 222 -2.51 4.38 -5.05
N GLU A 223 -3.17 3.32 -5.51
CA GLU A 223 -3.65 3.24 -6.90
C GLU A 223 -4.59 4.42 -7.25
N GLU A 224 -5.34 4.93 -6.28
CA GLU A 224 -6.31 6.03 -6.48
C GLU A 224 -5.65 7.36 -6.87
N ILE A 225 -4.46 7.67 -6.34
CA ILE A 225 -3.79 8.97 -6.56
C ILE A 225 -2.56 8.86 -7.46
N ALA A 226 -2.07 7.65 -7.72
CA ALA A 226 -0.78 7.44 -8.35
C ALA A 226 -0.70 8.09 -9.73
N GLU A 227 -1.74 7.95 -10.55
CA GLU A 227 -1.74 8.51 -11.89
C GLU A 227 -1.61 10.04 -11.92
N GLU A 228 -2.44 10.75 -11.15
CA GLU A 228 -2.38 12.21 -11.06
C GLU A 228 -1.00 12.68 -10.61
N VAL A 229 -0.47 12.07 -9.54
CA VAL A 229 0.81 12.47 -8.95
C VAL A 229 1.99 12.14 -9.85
N ILE A 230 1.99 10.95 -10.48
CA ILE A 230 3.08 10.52 -11.37
C ILE A 230 3.13 11.40 -12.62
N LEU A 231 1.98 11.65 -13.26
CA LEU A 231 1.93 12.49 -14.46
C LEU A 231 2.31 13.93 -14.15
N GLY A 232 1.85 14.48 -13.01
CA GLY A 232 2.23 15.83 -12.59
C GLY A 232 3.72 15.97 -12.26
N ARG A 233 4.27 15.03 -11.48
CA ARG A 233 5.63 15.18 -10.91
C ARG A 233 6.73 14.67 -11.81
N ILE A 234 6.52 13.51 -12.42
CA ILE A 234 7.55 12.85 -13.24
C ILE A 234 7.41 13.26 -14.72
N GLY A 235 6.18 13.52 -15.17
CA GLY A 235 5.88 13.90 -16.54
C GLY A 235 5.96 12.73 -17.54
N SER A 236 5.43 12.96 -18.73
CA SER A 236 5.40 11.96 -19.82
C SER A 236 6.77 11.63 -20.43
N ALA A 237 7.82 12.39 -20.07
CA ALA A 237 9.17 12.17 -20.55
C ALA A 237 9.87 10.96 -19.88
N ARG A 238 9.43 10.57 -18.68
CA ARG A 238 10.02 9.47 -17.88
C ARG A 238 9.02 8.39 -17.49
N VAL A 239 7.75 8.55 -17.87
CA VAL A 239 6.67 7.58 -17.65
C VAL A 239 5.83 7.47 -18.89
N ARG A 240 5.58 6.22 -19.31
CA ARG A 240 4.74 5.89 -20.45
C ARG A 240 3.67 4.89 -20.05
N THR A 241 2.40 5.19 -20.34
CA THR A 241 1.35 4.18 -20.31
C THR A 241 1.44 3.33 -21.58
N ILE A 242 1.68 2.03 -21.42
CA ILE A 242 1.74 1.06 -22.52
C ILE A 242 0.33 0.59 -22.88
N LYS A 243 -0.47 0.26 -21.86
CA LYS A 243 -1.81 -0.30 -22.01
C LYS A 243 -2.70 0.07 -20.85
N GLU A 244 -3.98 0.25 -21.14
CA GLU A 244 -5.04 0.51 -20.17
C GLU A 244 -6.17 -0.50 -20.38
N ILE A 245 -6.70 -1.04 -19.29
CA ILE A 245 -7.97 -1.76 -19.26
C ILE A 245 -8.94 -0.91 -18.43
N PRO A 246 -10.07 -0.44 -19.01
CA PRO A 246 -10.99 0.42 -18.30
C PRO A 246 -11.64 -0.30 -17.11
N PRO A 247 -12.19 0.43 -16.12
CA PRO A 247 -12.96 -0.17 -15.03
C PRO A 247 -14.10 -1.05 -15.56
N GLN A 248 -14.37 -2.17 -14.88
CA GLN A 248 -15.39 -3.15 -15.25
C GLN A 248 -16.23 -3.56 -14.04
N SER A 249 -17.52 -3.83 -14.26
CA SER A 249 -18.37 -4.50 -13.27
C SER A 249 -18.72 -5.88 -13.78
N ILE A 250 -18.47 -6.90 -12.97
CA ILE A 250 -18.66 -8.31 -13.33
C ILE A 250 -19.72 -8.89 -12.40
N THR A 251 -20.81 -9.40 -12.97
CA THR A 251 -21.78 -10.19 -12.20
C THR A 251 -21.20 -11.58 -11.96
N SER A 252 -21.04 -11.94 -10.70
CA SER A 252 -20.64 -13.29 -10.30
C SER A 252 -21.66 -14.30 -10.81
N ARG A 253 -21.17 -15.37 -11.45
CA ARG A 253 -22.00 -16.51 -11.88
C ARG A 253 -22.12 -17.58 -10.81
N THR A 254 -21.43 -17.40 -9.68
CA THR A 254 -21.38 -18.37 -8.60
C THR A 254 -22.66 -18.39 -7.79
N VAL A 255 -23.17 -19.58 -7.53
CA VAL A 255 -24.23 -19.80 -6.55
C VAL A 255 -23.57 -20.01 -5.19
N VAL A 256 -23.92 -19.19 -4.20
CA VAL A 256 -23.29 -19.22 -2.88
C VAL A 256 -24.25 -19.77 -1.83
N SER A 257 -23.80 -20.76 -1.07
CA SER A 257 -24.45 -21.24 0.16
C SER A 257 -23.52 -21.05 1.36
N SER A 258 -24.09 -20.86 2.56
CA SER A 258 -23.33 -20.63 3.78
C SER A 258 -24.12 -21.04 5.02
N ASN A 259 -23.47 -21.74 5.97
CA ASN A 259 -24.04 -22.02 7.30
C ASN A 259 -24.11 -20.77 8.20
N ARG A 260 -23.60 -19.63 7.72
CA ARG A 260 -23.71 -18.30 8.34
C ARG A 260 -24.19 -17.28 7.32
N PRO A 261 -25.52 -17.12 7.13
CA PRO A 261 -26.06 -16.15 6.18
C PRO A 261 -25.59 -14.71 6.43
N ALA A 262 -25.33 -14.34 7.69
CA ALA A 262 -24.81 -13.01 8.05
C ALA A 262 -23.40 -12.71 7.50
N LEU A 263 -22.62 -13.76 7.18
CA LEU A 263 -21.28 -13.62 6.59
C LEU A 263 -21.29 -13.62 5.07
N SER A 264 -22.43 -13.93 4.42
CA SER A 264 -22.56 -13.95 2.95
C SER A 264 -22.31 -12.59 2.30
N ARG A 265 -22.39 -11.49 3.06
CA ARG A 265 -21.96 -10.15 2.59
C ARG A 265 -20.49 -10.07 2.15
N ARG A 266 -19.67 -11.06 2.54
CA ARG A 266 -18.27 -11.21 2.08
C ARG A 266 -18.18 -11.68 0.63
N PHE A 267 -19.28 -12.12 0.03
CA PHE A 267 -19.37 -12.72 -1.30
C PHE A 267 -20.28 -11.89 -2.21
N PRO A 268 -19.82 -10.71 -2.68
CA PRO A 268 -20.66 -9.78 -3.43
C PRO A 268 -21.03 -10.33 -4.82
N SER A 269 -22.31 -10.26 -5.18
CA SER A 269 -22.81 -10.70 -6.50
C SER A 269 -22.29 -9.87 -7.68
N VAL A 270 -21.75 -8.67 -7.42
CA VAL A 270 -21.10 -7.82 -8.42
C VAL A 270 -19.70 -7.46 -7.94
N LEU A 271 -18.70 -7.77 -8.76
CA LEU A 271 -17.29 -7.40 -8.54
C LEU A 271 -16.96 -6.14 -9.35
N HIS A 272 -16.45 -5.12 -8.69
CA HIS A 272 -16.00 -3.89 -9.34
C HIS A 272 -14.48 -3.92 -9.51
N VAL A 273 -14.04 -4.17 -10.74
CA VAL A 273 -12.64 -4.14 -11.14
C VAL A 273 -12.27 -2.70 -11.47
N PRO A 274 -11.26 -2.11 -10.80
CA PRO A 274 -10.79 -0.77 -11.12
C PRO A 274 -10.08 -0.77 -12.47
N LYS A 275 -9.73 0.42 -12.93
CA LYS A 275 -8.83 0.58 -14.08
C LYS A 275 -7.52 -0.17 -13.82
N LEU A 276 -7.05 -0.95 -14.81
CA LEU A 276 -5.74 -1.61 -14.76
C LEU A 276 -4.79 -0.92 -15.73
N LEU A 277 -3.58 -0.65 -15.28
CA LEU A 277 -2.58 0.11 -16.03
C LEU A 277 -1.29 -0.69 -16.17
N LEU A 278 -0.75 -0.69 -17.37
CA LEU A 278 0.60 -1.14 -17.69
C LEU A 278 1.44 0.09 -17.98
N ARG A 279 2.46 0.34 -17.16
CA ARG A 279 3.31 1.54 -17.25
C ARG A 279 4.77 1.18 -17.25
N GLU A 280 5.52 1.94 -18.03
CA GLU A 280 6.98 1.94 -18.05
C GLU A 280 7.49 3.22 -17.37
N TYR A 281 8.57 3.07 -16.59
CA TYR A 281 9.22 4.12 -15.83
C TYR A 281 10.72 4.09 -16.03
N ASP A 282 11.34 5.27 -16.10
CA ASP A 282 12.79 5.40 -16.22
C ASP A 282 13.49 5.60 -14.87
N ARG A 283 14.62 4.89 -14.69
CA ARG A 283 15.52 4.98 -13.52
C ARG A 283 14.78 4.71 -12.20
N VAL A 284 14.36 3.46 -12.03
CA VAL A 284 13.56 3.04 -10.87
C VAL A 284 14.44 2.32 -9.86
N VAL A 285 14.35 2.72 -8.59
CA VAL A 285 14.93 1.96 -7.49
C VAL A 285 14.02 0.79 -7.18
N CYS A 286 14.53 -0.43 -7.34
CA CYS A 286 13.85 -1.67 -6.95
C CYS A 286 14.58 -2.31 -5.79
N ALA A 287 13.87 -2.92 -4.85
CA ALA A 287 14.48 -3.64 -3.76
C ALA A 287 13.59 -4.79 -3.27
N PRO A 288 14.16 -5.77 -2.53
CA PRO A 288 13.39 -6.86 -1.99
C PRO A 288 12.19 -6.42 -1.17
N ARG A 289 11.19 -7.31 -1.10
CA ARG A 289 9.85 -7.01 -0.53
C ARG A 289 9.09 -6.03 -1.41
N GLN A 290 9.06 -6.28 -2.72
CA GLN A 290 8.29 -5.59 -3.76
C GLN A 290 8.54 -4.09 -3.91
N VAL A 291 9.59 -3.54 -3.31
CA VAL A 291 9.81 -2.09 -3.32
C VAL A 291 10.16 -1.64 -4.73
N SER A 292 9.45 -0.63 -5.21
CA SER A 292 9.73 0.11 -6.44
C SER A 292 9.46 1.59 -6.22
N MET A 293 10.42 2.43 -6.60
CA MET A 293 10.37 3.86 -6.32
C MET A 293 11.02 4.66 -7.46
N VAL A 294 10.32 5.65 -7.96
CA VAL A 294 10.87 6.66 -8.88
C VAL A 294 11.08 7.94 -8.11
N ASP A 295 12.32 8.44 -8.12
CA ASP A 295 12.76 9.58 -7.33
C ASP A 295 12.47 9.35 -5.82
N TRP A 296 11.36 9.90 -5.31
CA TRP A 296 10.89 9.69 -3.94
C TRP A 296 9.43 9.22 -3.86
N LEU A 297 8.85 8.81 -4.99
CA LEU A 297 7.50 8.28 -5.10
C LEU A 297 7.54 6.76 -5.01
N VAL A 298 7.06 6.20 -3.89
CA VAL A 298 6.88 4.75 -3.72
C VAL A 298 5.64 4.34 -4.51
N LEU A 299 5.87 3.55 -5.55
CA LEU A 299 4.83 3.18 -6.51
C LEU A 299 3.81 2.22 -5.88
N PRO A 300 2.55 2.17 -6.38
CA PRO A 300 1.52 1.27 -5.86
C PRO A 300 1.94 -0.21 -5.81
N THR A 301 2.73 -0.67 -6.78
CA THR A 301 3.23 -2.06 -6.83
C THR A 301 4.16 -2.42 -5.65
N SER A 302 4.55 -1.44 -4.81
CA SER A 302 5.28 -1.65 -3.55
C SER A 302 4.43 -2.08 -2.37
N PHE A 303 3.11 -2.10 -2.51
CA PHE A 303 2.19 -2.41 -1.42
C PHE A 303 1.38 -3.67 -1.73
N HIS A 304 1.23 -4.54 -0.72
CA HIS A 304 0.37 -5.71 -0.81
C HIS A 304 -1.09 -5.30 -1.08
N GLN A 305 -1.51 -4.16 -0.55
CA GLN A 305 -2.88 -3.67 -0.55
C GLN A 305 -2.91 -2.21 -1.01
N PRO A 306 -2.65 -1.90 -2.29
CA PRO A 306 -2.41 -0.53 -2.71
C PRO A 306 -3.69 0.33 -2.80
N TRP A 307 -4.86 -0.26 -2.58
CA TRP A 307 -6.16 0.41 -2.43
C TRP A 307 -6.60 0.61 -0.97
N TYR A 308 -5.85 0.10 0.01
CA TYR A 308 -6.25 0.19 1.42
C TYR A 308 -5.26 1.03 2.22
N ARG A 309 -5.82 1.88 3.09
CA ARG A 309 -5.04 2.66 4.04
C ARG A 309 -5.07 2.02 5.44
N PRO A 310 -3.98 2.14 6.20
CA PRO A 310 -2.70 2.75 5.83
C PRO A 310 -1.86 1.86 4.89
N LEU A 311 -1.18 2.49 3.94
CA LEU A 311 -0.20 1.81 3.08
C LEU A 311 1.04 1.44 3.90
N ARG A 312 1.40 0.16 3.91
CA ARG A 312 2.54 -0.38 4.64
C ARG A 312 3.29 -1.40 3.78
N THR A 313 4.60 -1.43 3.96
CA THR A 313 5.50 -2.44 3.38
C THR A 313 6.66 -2.69 4.34
N ARG A 314 7.08 -3.95 4.48
CA ARG A 314 8.28 -4.38 5.22
C ARG A 314 9.59 -3.98 4.55
N GLY A 315 9.54 -3.60 3.27
CA GLY A 315 10.71 -3.17 2.52
C GLY A 315 11.25 -1.81 2.96
N LEU A 316 10.41 -0.96 3.58
CA LEU A 316 10.74 0.42 3.94
C LEU A 316 10.49 0.71 5.43
N VAL A 317 10.96 1.85 5.92
CA VAL A 317 10.77 2.27 7.32
C VAL A 317 9.54 3.16 7.42
N ASP A 318 8.47 2.68 8.05
CA ASP A 318 7.20 3.41 8.17
C ASP A 318 7.40 4.74 8.91
N ALA A 319 6.92 5.84 8.32
CA ALA A 319 7.04 7.20 8.87
C ALA A 319 5.67 7.91 8.97
N GLY A 320 4.58 7.13 8.99
CA GLY A 320 3.22 7.64 9.09
C GLY A 320 2.34 7.21 7.92
N PRO A 321 1.10 7.74 7.83
CA PRO A 321 0.12 7.29 6.85
C PRO A 321 0.55 7.58 5.40
N ARG A 322 1.25 8.69 5.16
CA ARG A 322 1.61 9.20 3.82
C ARG A 322 3.07 8.98 3.43
N PHE A 323 3.94 8.75 4.40
CA PHE A 323 5.38 8.83 4.21
C PHE A 323 6.11 7.61 4.76
N THR A 324 7.27 7.36 4.18
CA THR A 324 8.22 6.35 4.63
C THR A 324 9.64 6.88 4.49
N ARG A 325 10.57 6.32 5.26
CA ARG A 325 12.00 6.54 5.08
C ARG A 325 12.60 5.36 4.34
N ILE A 326 13.48 5.66 3.39
CA ILE A 326 14.25 4.64 2.70
C ILE A 326 15.43 4.17 3.57
N LYS A 327 15.84 2.92 3.36
CA LYS A 327 17.02 2.36 4.03
C LYS A 327 18.31 2.93 3.41
N PRO A 328 19.42 3.05 4.15
CA PRO A 328 20.66 3.63 3.64
C PRO A 328 21.15 3.02 2.32
N GLU A 329 21.05 1.70 2.17
CA GLU A 329 21.42 0.92 0.99
C GLU A 329 20.61 1.28 -0.28
N MET A 330 19.44 1.89 -0.12
CA MET A 330 18.59 2.32 -1.25
C MET A 330 18.92 3.72 -1.77
N ARG A 331 19.82 4.47 -1.13
CA ARG A 331 20.13 5.86 -1.52
C ARG A 331 20.98 5.93 -2.79
N LYS A 332 21.87 4.97 -2.98
CA LYS A 332 22.78 4.85 -4.13
C LYS A 332 22.97 3.37 -4.48
N PRO A 333 21.91 2.67 -4.90
CA PRO A 333 22.02 1.27 -5.24
C PRO A 333 22.84 1.08 -6.53
N PRO A 334 23.46 -0.09 -6.73
CA PRO A 334 24.12 -0.42 -7.99
C PRO A 334 23.12 -0.37 -9.16
N ARG A 335 23.62 0.07 -10.33
CA ARG A 335 22.83 0.08 -11.57
C ARG A 335 22.72 -1.32 -12.15
N LEU A 336 21.50 -1.68 -12.55
CA LEU A 336 21.18 -2.88 -13.31
C LEU A 336 20.62 -2.46 -14.67
N ALA A 337 21.42 -2.63 -15.73
CA ALA A 337 21.08 -2.13 -17.05
C ALA A 337 19.97 -2.96 -17.73
N GLY A 338 19.15 -2.30 -18.54
CA GLY A 338 18.09 -2.94 -19.34
C GLY A 338 16.66 -2.72 -18.81
N ALA A 339 15.71 -3.39 -19.46
CA ALA A 339 14.29 -3.31 -19.14
C ALA A 339 13.85 -4.52 -18.31
N PHE A 340 13.05 -4.24 -17.28
CA PHE A 340 12.58 -5.23 -16.33
C PHE A 340 11.08 -5.14 -16.09
N PHE A 341 10.41 -6.27 -15.93
CA PHE A 341 9.01 -6.36 -15.54
C PHE A 341 8.91 -6.71 -14.05
N HIS A 342 8.23 -5.87 -13.27
CA HIS A 342 8.13 -6.05 -11.83
C HIS A 342 7.15 -7.18 -11.47
N LEU A 343 7.69 -8.28 -10.91
CA LEU A 343 6.92 -9.47 -10.53
C LEU A 343 7.24 -9.92 -9.10
N ASP A 344 7.36 -8.95 -8.18
CA ASP A 344 7.74 -9.22 -6.79
C ASP A 344 6.59 -8.94 -5.81
N ASN A 345 6.61 -9.61 -4.65
CA ASN A 345 5.65 -9.40 -3.55
C ASN A 345 6.34 -9.32 -2.17
N GLU A 346 5.61 -8.88 -1.13
CA GLU A 346 6.17 -8.71 0.23
C GLU A 346 6.61 -10.02 0.91
N TRP A 347 6.05 -11.16 0.48
CA TRP A 347 6.32 -12.50 0.98
C TRP A 347 6.94 -13.36 -0.12
N ALA A 348 8.11 -12.95 -0.59
CA ALA A 348 8.90 -13.70 -1.57
C ALA A 348 8.94 -15.21 -1.25
N GLY A 349 8.70 -16.03 -2.27
CA GLY A 349 8.62 -17.49 -2.18
C GLY A 349 7.32 -18.06 -1.61
N HIS A 350 6.39 -17.25 -1.11
CA HIS A 350 5.13 -17.78 -0.57
C HIS A 350 4.12 -18.14 -1.68
N TYR A 351 3.77 -19.42 -1.79
CA TYR A 351 2.88 -19.98 -2.82
C TYR A 351 1.63 -19.15 -3.09
N GLY A 352 0.84 -18.88 -2.06
CA GLY A 352 -0.42 -18.15 -2.25
C GLY A 352 -0.25 -16.67 -2.63
N HIS A 353 0.87 -16.05 -2.24
CA HIS A 353 1.12 -14.66 -2.60
C HIS A 353 1.69 -14.56 -4.02
N PHE A 354 2.46 -15.55 -4.46
CA PHE A 354 2.87 -15.68 -5.84
C PHE A 354 1.65 -15.82 -6.78
N ILE A 355 0.71 -16.71 -6.46
CA ILE A 355 -0.52 -16.89 -7.25
C ILE A 355 -1.38 -15.62 -7.29
N THR A 356 -1.62 -15.00 -6.13
CA THR A 356 -2.59 -13.90 -6.02
C THR A 356 -2.02 -12.53 -6.40
N GLN A 357 -0.72 -12.29 -6.22
CA GLN A 357 -0.11 -10.97 -6.44
C GLN A 357 0.88 -10.92 -7.60
N ASP A 358 1.72 -11.95 -7.77
CA ASP A 358 2.75 -11.93 -8.80
C ASP A 358 2.13 -12.29 -10.14
N LEU A 359 1.51 -13.47 -10.26
CA LEU A 359 0.84 -13.90 -11.49
C LEU A 359 -0.25 -12.91 -11.93
N SER A 360 -0.85 -12.18 -11.00
CA SER A 360 -1.88 -11.18 -11.32
C SER A 360 -1.35 -9.91 -12.00
N LYS A 361 -0.04 -9.77 -12.17
CA LYS A 361 0.58 -8.68 -12.95
C LYS A 361 0.85 -9.09 -14.40
N LEU A 362 0.91 -10.39 -14.70
CA LEU A 362 1.36 -10.90 -16.00
C LEU A 362 0.40 -10.66 -17.17
N TRP A 363 -0.79 -10.10 -16.95
CA TRP A 363 -1.70 -9.67 -18.02
C TRP A 363 -1.07 -8.66 -18.99
N GLY A 364 -0.05 -7.91 -18.54
CA GLY A 364 0.69 -6.96 -19.36
C GLY A 364 2.04 -7.47 -19.90
N TRP A 365 2.41 -8.73 -19.64
CA TRP A 365 3.72 -9.27 -19.99
C TRP A 365 3.98 -9.26 -21.51
N GLN A 366 3.03 -9.74 -22.30
CA GLN A 366 3.20 -9.84 -23.76
C GLN A 366 3.31 -8.45 -24.42
N ASP A 367 2.52 -7.48 -23.98
CA ASP A 367 2.60 -6.09 -24.46
C ASP A 367 3.96 -5.46 -24.09
N ALA A 368 4.47 -5.74 -22.89
CA ALA A 368 5.78 -5.27 -22.45
C ALA A 368 6.93 -5.92 -23.24
N LEU A 369 6.85 -7.23 -23.48
CA LEU A 369 7.84 -7.99 -24.25
C LEU A 369 7.89 -7.54 -25.73
N ALA A 370 6.75 -7.17 -26.30
CA ALA A 370 6.69 -6.61 -27.65
C ALA A 370 7.43 -5.27 -27.79
N LEU A 371 7.46 -4.47 -26.71
CA LEU A 371 8.23 -3.23 -26.66
C LEU A 371 9.71 -3.45 -26.33
N HIS A 372 10.00 -4.43 -25.47
CA HIS A 372 11.34 -4.75 -24.98
C HIS A 372 11.65 -6.23 -25.22
N PRO A 373 12.22 -6.62 -26.38
CA PRO A 373 12.48 -8.02 -26.70
C PRO A 373 13.42 -8.74 -25.71
N ASP A 374 14.31 -7.99 -25.05
CA ASP A 374 15.25 -8.48 -24.04
C ASP A 374 14.70 -8.39 -22.59
N LEU A 375 13.40 -8.08 -22.43
CA LEU A 375 12.74 -7.93 -21.13
C LEU A 375 12.95 -9.13 -20.22
N LYS A 376 13.27 -8.83 -18.95
CA LYS A 376 13.40 -9.82 -17.88
C LYS A 376 12.40 -9.54 -16.76
N ILE A 377 11.90 -10.58 -16.12
CA ILE A 377 11.25 -10.50 -14.82
C ILE A 377 12.26 -10.03 -13.78
N LEU A 378 11.85 -9.09 -12.92
CA LEU A 378 12.56 -8.71 -11.71
C LEU A 378 11.76 -9.18 -10.49
N ILE A 379 12.36 -10.06 -9.70
CA ILE A 379 11.69 -10.76 -8.58
C ILE A 379 12.68 -11.01 -7.45
N SER A 380 12.20 -11.10 -6.21
CA SER A 380 13.05 -11.40 -5.06
C SER A 380 13.02 -12.88 -4.70
N ALA A 381 14.18 -13.40 -4.28
CA ALA A 381 14.24 -14.67 -3.56
C ALA A 381 13.65 -14.51 -2.15
N HIS A 382 13.21 -15.62 -1.55
CA HIS A 382 12.84 -15.61 -0.14
C HIS A 382 14.05 -15.33 0.76
N ASP A 383 13.82 -14.90 2.00
CA ASP A 383 14.90 -14.52 2.91
C ASP A 383 15.94 -15.64 3.04
N GLY A 384 17.20 -15.30 2.80
CA GLY A 384 18.33 -16.23 2.94
C GLY A 384 18.52 -17.22 1.79
N ALA A 385 17.64 -17.24 0.78
CA ALA A 385 17.85 -18.06 -0.41
C ALA A 385 18.55 -17.29 -1.54
N PRO A 386 19.35 -17.99 -2.36
CA PRO A 386 19.97 -17.42 -3.53
C PRO A 386 19.03 -17.33 -4.74
N ASP A 387 17.94 -18.11 -4.76
CA ASP A 387 17.08 -18.29 -5.95
C ASP A 387 15.61 -18.55 -5.57
N LEU A 388 14.74 -18.61 -6.58
CA LEU A 388 13.32 -18.91 -6.47
C LEU A 388 13.04 -20.39 -6.17
N HIS A 389 11.83 -20.67 -5.66
CA HIS A 389 11.37 -22.05 -5.54
C HIS A 389 11.02 -22.66 -6.90
N GLY A 390 11.15 -23.99 -7.02
CA GLY A 390 10.82 -24.74 -8.23
C GLY A 390 9.43 -24.43 -8.79
N PHE A 391 8.41 -24.32 -7.92
CA PHE A 391 7.06 -23.98 -8.35
C PHE A 391 6.95 -22.64 -9.09
N GLN A 392 7.74 -21.64 -8.68
CA GLN A 392 7.73 -20.33 -9.32
C GLN A 392 8.32 -20.44 -10.73
N ILE A 393 9.44 -21.16 -10.85
CA ILE A 393 10.13 -21.40 -12.12
C ILE A 393 9.23 -22.21 -13.07
N GLU A 394 8.62 -23.30 -12.60
CA GLU A 394 7.72 -24.15 -13.39
C GLU A 394 6.50 -23.38 -13.92
N MET A 395 5.85 -22.58 -13.06
CA MET A 395 4.70 -21.76 -13.47
C MET A 395 5.08 -20.66 -14.47
N LEU A 396 6.24 -20.01 -14.28
CA LEU A 396 6.74 -19.00 -15.20
C LEU A 396 7.11 -19.60 -16.56
N ALA A 397 7.80 -20.75 -16.57
CA ALA A 397 8.13 -21.48 -17.78
C ALA A 397 6.87 -21.90 -18.55
N ALA A 398 5.83 -22.36 -17.85
CA ALA A 398 4.53 -22.64 -18.47
C ALA A 398 3.95 -21.40 -19.17
N LEU A 399 4.13 -20.21 -18.61
CA LEU A 399 3.71 -18.94 -19.22
C LEU A 399 4.68 -18.42 -20.31
N GLY A 400 5.69 -19.20 -20.69
CA GLY A 400 6.69 -18.83 -21.71
C GLY A 400 7.77 -17.88 -21.21
N ILE A 401 8.04 -17.90 -19.91
CA ILE A 401 9.09 -17.10 -19.26
C ILE A 401 10.16 -18.06 -18.77
N ASP A 402 11.14 -18.32 -19.63
CA ASP A 402 12.27 -19.20 -19.32
C ASP A 402 13.23 -18.57 -18.29
N ALA A 403 14.07 -19.39 -17.67
CA ALA A 403 14.97 -18.97 -16.58
C ALA A 403 15.90 -17.81 -16.97
N GLU A 404 16.30 -17.71 -18.24
CA GLU A 404 17.16 -16.65 -18.76
C GLU A 404 16.48 -15.27 -18.74
N ARG A 405 15.14 -15.25 -18.73
CA ARG A 405 14.30 -14.05 -18.57
C ARG A 405 14.00 -13.73 -17.12
N ILE A 406 14.58 -14.43 -16.14
CA ILE A 406 14.37 -14.15 -14.72
C ILE A 406 15.64 -13.49 -14.17
N HIS A 407 15.47 -12.37 -13.48
CA HIS A 407 16.51 -11.72 -12.72
C HIS A 407 16.10 -11.63 -11.26
N VAL A 408 16.80 -12.38 -10.42
CA VAL A 408 16.56 -12.44 -8.97
C VAL A 408 17.36 -11.35 -8.26
N ILE A 409 16.69 -10.52 -7.45
CA ILE A 409 17.35 -9.53 -6.59
C ILE A 409 17.34 -9.95 -5.13
N THR A 410 18.45 -9.70 -4.44
CA THR A 410 18.61 -9.90 -3.00
C THR A 410 19.00 -8.61 -2.27
N ALA A 411 19.22 -7.53 -3.02
CA ALA A 411 19.57 -6.20 -2.53
C ALA A 411 18.96 -5.12 -3.45
N PRO A 412 18.91 -3.85 -3.00
CA PRO A 412 18.43 -2.76 -3.85
C PRO A 412 19.26 -2.58 -5.11
N VAL A 413 18.59 -2.31 -6.23
CA VAL A 413 19.17 -1.97 -7.54
C VAL A 413 18.46 -0.74 -8.11
N VAL A 414 19.11 -0.02 -9.02
CA VAL A 414 18.42 0.94 -9.90
C VAL A 414 18.40 0.39 -11.31
N VAL A 415 17.20 0.20 -11.87
CA VAL A 415 17.01 -0.31 -13.24
C VAL A 415 16.79 0.83 -14.23
N ASP A 416 17.20 0.65 -15.48
CA ASP A 416 17.05 1.67 -16.53
C ASP A 416 15.57 1.87 -16.87
N HIS A 417 14.86 0.78 -17.14
CA HIS A 417 13.41 0.78 -17.40
C HIS A 417 12.71 -0.26 -16.53
N LEU A 418 11.69 0.15 -15.78
CA LEU A 418 10.80 -0.76 -15.06
C LEU A 418 9.40 -0.70 -15.64
N ILE A 419 8.88 -1.85 -16.02
CA ILE A 419 7.50 -2.04 -16.42
C ILE A 419 6.74 -2.60 -15.22
N THR A 420 5.65 -1.95 -14.85
CA THR A 420 4.76 -2.38 -13.76
C THR A 420 3.35 -2.52 -14.28
N ALA A 421 2.63 -3.55 -13.82
CA ALA A 421 1.21 -3.71 -14.04
C ALA A 421 0.43 -3.59 -12.73
N THR A 422 -0.74 -2.95 -12.76
CA THR A 422 -1.72 -3.01 -11.67
C THR A 422 -2.08 -4.48 -11.39
N GLN A 423 -2.19 -4.86 -10.11
CA GLN A 423 -2.62 -6.21 -9.73
C GLN A 423 -4.03 -6.48 -10.24
N ALA A 424 -4.20 -7.52 -11.06
CA ALA A 424 -5.51 -7.92 -11.60
C ALA A 424 -6.33 -8.78 -10.64
N PHE A 425 -5.75 -9.16 -9.49
CA PHE A 425 -6.40 -9.91 -8.42
C PHE A 425 -6.01 -9.29 -7.08
N GLN A 426 -6.97 -8.72 -6.37
CA GLN A 426 -6.74 -8.08 -5.08
C GLN A 426 -7.76 -8.57 -4.05
N ASN A 427 -7.33 -9.43 -3.12
CA ASN A 427 -8.19 -9.85 -2.01
C ASN A 427 -8.30 -8.77 -0.91
N PRO A 428 -9.51 -8.51 -0.36
CA PRO A 428 -10.82 -9.10 -0.68
C PRO A 428 -11.64 -8.30 -1.72
N ARG A 429 -11.02 -7.42 -2.50
CA ARG A 429 -11.68 -6.36 -3.29
C ARG A 429 -12.26 -6.84 -4.62
N PHE A 430 -11.45 -7.43 -5.48
CA PHE A 430 -11.86 -7.78 -6.84
C PHE A 430 -10.93 -8.81 -7.48
N ILE A 431 -11.39 -9.33 -8.61
CA ILE A 431 -10.57 -10.07 -9.56
C ILE A 431 -11.00 -9.75 -11.00
N SER A 432 -10.03 -9.60 -11.90
CA SER A 432 -10.23 -9.24 -13.30
C SER A 432 -10.44 -10.49 -14.18
N PRO A 433 -11.28 -10.43 -15.23
CA PRO A 433 -11.47 -11.55 -16.17
C PRO A 433 -10.21 -11.87 -16.96
N THR A 434 -9.25 -10.93 -17.02
CA THR A 434 -7.92 -11.16 -17.64
C THR A 434 -7.16 -12.32 -17.01
N MET A 435 -7.49 -12.68 -15.76
CA MET A 435 -6.88 -13.80 -15.06
C MET A 435 -7.30 -15.16 -15.63
N SER A 436 -8.53 -15.29 -16.14
CA SER A 436 -9.08 -16.58 -16.57
C SER A 436 -8.27 -17.21 -17.71
N ASP A 437 -7.92 -16.42 -18.73
CA ASP A 437 -7.14 -16.91 -19.86
C ASP A 437 -5.71 -17.26 -19.44
N LEU A 438 -5.10 -16.43 -18.58
CA LEU A 438 -3.76 -16.67 -18.04
C LEU A 438 -3.69 -17.99 -17.28
N TRP A 439 -4.67 -18.24 -16.39
CA TRP A 439 -4.72 -19.47 -15.60
C TRP A 439 -4.98 -20.68 -16.48
N ARG A 440 -5.90 -20.59 -17.45
CA ARG A 440 -6.19 -21.68 -18.39
C ARG A 440 -4.93 -22.05 -19.19
N ASP A 441 -4.24 -21.07 -19.74
CA ASP A 441 -3.05 -21.30 -20.56
C ASP A 441 -1.91 -21.93 -19.73
N MET A 442 -1.69 -21.44 -18.51
CA MET A 442 -0.75 -22.03 -17.56
C MET A 442 -1.12 -23.48 -17.24
N SER A 443 -2.38 -23.74 -16.90
CA SER A 443 -2.89 -25.07 -16.54
C SER A 443 -2.71 -26.07 -17.68
N VAL A 444 -3.11 -25.71 -18.90
CA VAL A 444 -3.00 -26.56 -20.09
C VAL A 444 -1.55 -26.95 -20.35
N ARG A 445 -0.59 -26.03 -20.14
CA ARG A 445 0.82 -26.30 -20.40
C ARG A 445 1.47 -27.13 -19.30
N LEU A 446 1.13 -26.89 -18.04
CA LEU A 446 1.60 -27.70 -16.91
C LEU A 446 1.03 -29.13 -16.97
N ALA A 447 -0.21 -29.31 -17.43
CA ALA A 447 -0.85 -30.63 -17.56
C ALA A 447 -0.23 -31.53 -18.65
N ARG A 448 0.48 -30.97 -19.64
CA ARG A 448 1.11 -31.77 -20.72
C ARG A 448 2.22 -32.69 -20.24
N GLY A 449 2.75 -32.48 -19.03
CA GLY A 449 3.79 -33.31 -18.43
C GLY A 449 3.27 -34.45 -17.55
N THR A 450 1.94 -34.62 -17.40
CA THR A 450 1.36 -35.61 -16.47
C THR A 450 0.61 -36.72 -17.19
N GLU A 451 1.14 -37.94 -17.11
CA GLU A 451 0.52 -39.18 -17.58
C GLU A 451 -0.21 -39.91 -16.42
N SER A 452 -0.94 -39.19 -15.57
CA SER A 452 -1.77 -39.88 -14.56
C SER A 452 -3.09 -40.33 -15.18
N ASP A 453 -3.26 -41.65 -15.28
CA ASP A 453 -4.45 -42.31 -15.85
C ASP A 453 -5.67 -42.28 -14.91
N VAL A 454 -5.47 -42.04 -13.61
CA VAL A 454 -6.55 -41.99 -12.62
C VAL A 454 -6.41 -40.72 -11.79
N VAL A 455 -7.37 -39.81 -11.94
CA VAL A 455 -7.46 -38.59 -11.14
C VAL A 455 -8.81 -38.59 -10.42
N PRO A 456 -8.82 -38.41 -9.08
CA PRO A 456 -10.06 -38.44 -8.32
C PRO A 456 -11.01 -37.32 -8.74
N ASP A 457 -12.29 -37.67 -8.92
CA ASP A 457 -13.36 -36.72 -9.25
C ASP A 457 -13.73 -35.84 -8.04
N ARG A 458 -13.56 -36.38 -6.82
CA ARG A 458 -13.82 -35.71 -5.54
C ARG A 458 -12.55 -35.64 -4.71
N VAL A 459 -12.11 -34.43 -4.36
CA VAL A 459 -10.89 -34.22 -3.58
C VAL A 459 -11.12 -33.31 -2.39
N PHE A 460 -10.48 -33.64 -1.28
CA PHE A 460 -10.42 -32.77 -0.11
C PHE A 460 -8.99 -32.27 0.07
N ALA A 461 -8.77 -30.98 -0.15
CA ALA A 461 -7.50 -30.30 0.08
C ALA A 461 -7.30 -30.07 1.59
N ALA A 462 -6.68 -31.06 2.23
CA ALA A 462 -6.26 -30.99 3.62
C ALA A 462 -5.00 -30.12 3.78
N ARG A 463 -4.58 -29.94 5.03
CA ARG A 463 -3.37 -29.21 5.40
C ARG A 463 -2.69 -29.93 6.55
N GLY A 464 -1.36 -30.00 6.54
CA GLY A 464 -0.59 -30.51 7.67
C GLY A 464 -0.87 -29.76 8.99
N GLY A 465 -0.72 -30.45 10.12
CA GLY A 465 -1.02 -29.90 11.45
C GLY A 465 -0.13 -28.74 11.93
N GLU A 466 1.00 -28.48 11.26
CA GLU A 466 1.94 -27.41 11.62
C GLU A 466 1.57 -26.05 10.99
N PHE A 467 0.57 -26.01 10.11
CA PHE A 467 0.18 -24.78 9.44
C PHE A 467 -0.79 -23.93 10.27
N LYS A 468 -0.77 -22.61 10.04
CA LYS A 468 -1.70 -21.66 10.68
C LYS A 468 -3.15 -21.97 10.33
N ARG A 469 -4.06 -21.69 11.28
CA ARG A 469 -5.51 -21.96 11.17
C ARG A 469 -5.76 -23.46 11.05
N ALA A 470 -5.25 -24.22 12.01
CA ALA A 470 -5.50 -25.66 12.06
C ALA A 470 -6.96 -25.91 12.48
N CYS A 471 -7.59 -26.92 11.88
CA CYS A 471 -8.86 -27.46 12.35
C CYS A 471 -8.57 -28.45 13.48
N ARG A 472 -9.06 -28.19 14.71
CA ARG A 472 -8.77 -28.99 15.91
C ARG A 472 -9.21 -30.45 15.77
N ASN A 473 -10.35 -30.66 15.13
CA ASN A 473 -10.93 -31.96 14.82
C ASN A 473 -10.77 -32.35 13.35
N ALA A 474 -9.64 -31.97 12.73
CA ALA A 474 -9.37 -32.23 11.32
C ALA A 474 -9.53 -33.71 10.93
N ARG A 475 -9.11 -34.63 11.81
CA ARG A 475 -9.24 -36.07 11.59
C ARG A 475 -10.68 -36.52 11.37
N ASP A 476 -11.62 -35.98 12.15
CA ASP A 476 -13.03 -36.35 12.05
C ASP A 476 -13.67 -35.74 10.81
N VAL A 477 -13.27 -34.50 10.47
CA VAL A 477 -13.72 -33.83 9.23
C VAL A 477 -13.20 -34.57 8.00
N GLU A 478 -11.90 -34.84 7.92
CA GLU A 478 -11.28 -35.57 6.81
C GLU A 478 -11.88 -36.97 6.67
N LYS A 479 -12.09 -37.69 7.78
CA LYS A 479 -12.77 -38.99 7.77
C LYS A 479 -14.20 -38.89 7.20
N LEU A 480 -14.96 -37.85 7.54
CA LEU A 480 -16.30 -37.66 6.99
C LEU A 480 -16.25 -37.54 5.46
N PHE A 481 -15.30 -36.78 4.91
CA PHE A 481 -15.15 -36.65 3.46
C PHE A 481 -14.67 -37.96 2.80
N GLU A 482 -13.72 -38.68 3.41
CA GLU A 482 -13.32 -40.02 2.93
C GLU A 482 -14.50 -40.99 2.85
N ASP A 483 -15.32 -41.02 3.91
CA ASP A 483 -16.51 -41.88 3.96
C ASP A 483 -17.54 -41.54 2.86
N HIS A 484 -17.47 -40.33 2.29
CA HIS A 484 -18.26 -39.86 1.14
C HIS A 484 -17.49 -39.88 -0.20
N GLY A 485 -16.41 -40.66 -0.28
CA GLY A 485 -15.69 -40.95 -1.52
C GLY A 485 -14.71 -39.87 -1.97
N PHE A 486 -14.35 -38.92 -1.09
CA PHE A 486 -13.29 -37.96 -1.39
C PHE A 486 -11.92 -38.58 -1.20
N THR A 487 -10.99 -38.22 -2.08
CA THR A 487 -9.56 -38.45 -1.85
C THR A 487 -8.97 -37.29 -1.05
N ILE A 488 -8.41 -37.57 0.13
CA ILE A 488 -7.69 -36.57 0.92
C ILE A 488 -6.32 -36.34 0.28
N ILE A 489 -6.04 -35.07 -0.04
CA ILE A 489 -4.77 -34.65 -0.63
C ILE A 489 -4.12 -33.57 0.22
N TYR A 490 -2.80 -33.50 0.18
CA TYR A 490 -2.00 -32.46 0.82
C TYR A 490 -1.20 -31.74 -0.27
N PRO A 491 -1.70 -30.64 -0.85
CA PRO A 491 -1.05 -29.99 -2.00
C PRO A 491 0.40 -29.59 -1.75
N GLU A 492 0.77 -29.30 -0.49
CA GLU A 492 2.15 -28.99 -0.10
C GLU A 492 3.16 -30.14 -0.31
N SER A 493 2.70 -31.39 -0.43
CA SER A 493 3.55 -32.55 -0.74
C SER A 493 3.53 -32.94 -2.21
N MET A 494 2.74 -32.25 -3.04
CA MET A 494 2.56 -32.53 -4.46
C MET A 494 3.42 -31.59 -5.31
N SER A 495 4.00 -32.11 -6.39
CA SER A 495 4.56 -31.29 -7.46
C SER A 495 3.48 -30.40 -8.10
N ILE A 496 3.88 -29.32 -8.77
CA ILE A 496 2.91 -28.44 -9.45
C ILE A 496 2.17 -29.18 -10.55
N ALA A 497 2.86 -30.07 -11.27
CA ALA A 497 2.25 -30.92 -12.28
C ALA A 497 1.11 -31.78 -11.69
N GLU A 498 1.34 -32.43 -10.53
CA GLU A 498 0.32 -33.20 -9.82
C GLU A 498 -0.82 -32.32 -9.31
N GLN A 499 -0.52 -31.13 -8.77
CA GLN A 499 -1.55 -30.18 -8.33
C GLN A 499 -2.45 -29.77 -9.51
N VAL A 500 -1.85 -29.42 -10.66
CA VAL A 500 -2.62 -29.09 -11.87
C VAL A 500 -3.46 -30.27 -12.34
N SER A 501 -2.87 -31.46 -12.45
CA SER A 501 -3.59 -32.67 -12.89
C SER A 501 -4.80 -32.94 -12.00
N THR A 502 -4.65 -32.83 -10.69
CA THR A 502 -5.72 -33.09 -9.72
C THR A 502 -6.81 -32.02 -9.76
N PHE A 503 -6.46 -30.74 -9.63
CA PHE A 503 -7.45 -29.66 -9.51
C PHE A 503 -8.11 -29.29 -10.84
N SER A 504 -7.49 -29.57 -11.99
CA SER A 504 -8.08 -29.33 -13.31
C SER A 504 -9.15 -30.36 -13.70
N ARG A 505 -9.10 -31.57 -13.11
CA ARG A 505 -10.00 -32.69 -13.44
C ARG A 505 -11.05 -32.97 -12.36
N ALA A 506 -10.80 -32.62 -11.10
CA ALA A 506 -11.77 -32.83 -10.02
C ALA A 506 -13.02 -31.95 -10.21
N HIS A 507 -14.19 -32.58 -10.22
CA HIS A 507 -15.47 -31.88 -10.30
C HIS A 507 -15.87 -31.29 -8.94
N VAL A 508 -15.62 -32.03 -7.86
CA VAL A 508 -15.95 -31.62 -6.48
C VAL A 508 -14.66 -31.41 -5.69
N ILE A 509 -14.42 -30.18 -5.25
CA ILE A 509 -13.22 -29.79 -4.52
C ILE A 509 -13.65 -29.24 -3.17
N ALA A 510 -13.31 -29.97 -2.11
CA ALA A 510 -13.49 -29.54 -0.74
C ALA A 510 -12.13 -29.18 -0.10
N GLY A 511 -12.13 -28.49 1.03
CA GLY A 511 -10.91 -28.33 1.82
C GLY A 511 -10.93 -27.19 2.82
N TYR A 512 -9.83 -27.06 3.56
CA TYR A 512 -9.65 -25.97 4.49
C TYR A 512 -9.23 -24.68 3.78
N THR A 513 -9.84 -23.56 4.17
CA THR A 513 -9.52 -22.27 3.54
C THR A 513 -8.07 -21.83 3.73
N GLY A 514 -7.51 -21.20 2.69
CA GLY A 514 -6.09 -20.86 2.59
C GLY A 514 -5.42 -21.31 1.29
N SER A 515 -4.08 -21.34 1.30
CA SER A 515 -3.29 -21.46 0.08
C SER A 515 -3.46 -22.78 -0.68
N ALA A 516 -3.85 -23.87 -0.02
CA ALA A 516 -4.15 -25.15 -0.67
C ALA A 516 -5.28 -25.02 -1.70
N LEU A 517 -6.33 -24.26 -1.36
CA LEU A 517 -7.48 -24.00 -2.24
C LEU A 517 -7.23 -22.89 -3.26
N LEU A 518 -6.05 -22.24 -3.28
CA LEU A 518 -5.70 -21.37 -4.39
C LEU A 518 -5.42 -22.15 -5.68
N ASN A 519 -5.25 -23.48 -5.59
CA ASN A 519 -5.20 -24.36 -6.75
C ASN A 519 -6.52 -24.43 -7.54
N LEU A 520 -7.62 -23.87 -7.03
CA LEU A 520 -8.84 -23.68 -7.81
C LEU A 520 -8.62 -22.90 -9.11
N ILE A 521 -7.56 -22.09 -9.22
CA ILE A 521 -7.20 -21.44 -10.49
C ILE A 521 -6.98 -22.45 -11.64
N PHE A 522 -6.66 -23.71 -11.34
CA PHE A 522 -6.43 -24.75 -12.33
C PHE A 522 -7.71 -25.42 -12.83
N SER A 523 -8.85 -25.18 -12.16
CA SER A 523 -10.14 -25.71 -12.57
C SER A 523 -10.65 -24.96 -13.80
N SER A 524 -10.72 -25.65 -14.95
CA SER A 524 -11.11 -25.04 -16.24
C SER A 524 -12.62 -25.06 -16.50
N THR A 525 -13.39 -25.78 -15.67
CA THR A 525 -14.86 -25.88 -15.77
C THR A 525 -15.52 -25.63 -14.42
N PRO A 526 -16.73 -25.06 -14.40
CA PRO A 526 -17.51 -24.93 -13.16
C PRO A 526 -17.66 -26.28 -12.45
N GLY A 527 -17.57 -26.25 -11.13
CA GLY A 527 -17.81 -27.43 -10.30
C GLY A 527 -18.31 -27.06 -8.91
N VAL A 528 -18.33 -28.04 -8.02
CA VAL A 528 -18.76 -27.86 -6.62
C VAL A 528 -17.54 -27.57 -5.75
N ARG A 529 -17.62 -26.52 -4.94
CA ARG A 529 -16.55 -26.05 -4.04
C ARG A 529 -17.07 -26.03 -2.61
N ILE A 530 -16.45 -26.80 -1.72
CA ILE A 530 -16.87 -26.91 -0.31
C ILE A 530 -15.74 -26.44 0.60
N LEU A 531 -15.93 -25.27 1.20
CA LEU A 531 -14.90 -24.63 2.01
C LEU A 531 -15.22 -24.79 3.49
N ILE A 532 -14.24 -25.21 4.27
CA ILE A 532 -14.31 -25.25 5.73
C ILE A 532 -13.30 -24.24 6.28
N GLY A 533 -13.75 -23.28 7.07
CA GLY A 533 -12.84 -22.26 7.55
C GLY A 533 -13.36 -21.38 8.67
N SER A 534 -12.42 -20.79 9.40
CA SER A 534 -12.68 -19.91 10.53
C SER A 534 -13.46 -18.63 10.17
N GLU A 535 -14.39 -18.21 11.03
CA GLU A 535 -15.05 -16.89 10.96
C GLU A 535 -14.06 -15.71 11.01
N SER A 536 -12.94 -15.88 11.72
CA SER A 536 -11.85 -14.90 11.82
C SER A 536 -10.95 -14.83 10.58
N TYR A 537 -11.05 -15.80 9.66
CA TYR A 537 -10.36 -15.71 8.38
C TYR A 537 -11.15 -14.82 7.42
N THR A 538 -10.61 -13.63 7.14
CA THR A 538 -11.33 -12.57 6.40
C THR A 538 -10.96 -12.47 4.93
N SER A 539 -10.13 -13.39 4.41
CA SER A 539 -9.85 -13.43 2.97
C SER A 539 -10.95 -14.19 2.23
N VAL A 540 -11.11 -13.87 0.95
CA VAL A 540 -12.15 -14.41 0.07
C VAL A 540 -11.56 -14.80 -1.29
N ASN A 541 -10.28 -15.17 -1.32
CA ASN A 541 -9.59 -15.50 -2.57
C ASN A 541 -10.32 -16.60 -3.34
N GLU A 542 -10.74 -17.64 -2.61
CA GLU A 542 -11.42 -18.81 -3.13
C GLU A 542 -12.76 -18.41 -3.76
N TYR A 543 -13.53 -17.53 -3.09
CA TYR A 543 -14.75 -16.97 -3.67
C TYR A 543 -14.48 -16.14 -4.92
N LEU A 544 -13.43 -15.31 -4.93
CA LEU A 544 -13.11 -14.48 -6.09
C LEU A 544 -12.75 -15.34 -7.31
N ILE A 545 -11.97 -16.42 -7.11
CA ILE A 545 -11.68 -17.41 -8.16
C ILE A 545 -12.98 -18.04 -8.66
N SER A 546 -13.81 -18.55 -7.74
CA SER A 546 -15.10 -19.15 -8.09
C SER A 546 -16.03 -18.20 -8.81
N ALA A 547 -16.08 -16.92 -8.41
CA ALA A 547 -16.94 -15.89 -9.02
C ALA A 547 -16.66 -15.68 -10.51
N LEU A 548 -15.39 -15.83 -10.95
CA LEU A 548 -15.04 -15.83 -12.36
C LEU A 548 -15.41 -17.14 -13.06
N GLN A 549 -15.18 -18.28 -12.40
CA GLN A 549 -15.41 -19.61 -12.98
C GLN A 549 -16.91 -19.93 -13.10
N GLY A 550 -17.74 -19.47 -12.16
CA GLY A 550 -19.17 -19.76 -12.07
C GLY A 550 -19.49 -21.03 -11.29
N ASP A 551 -18.73 -21.32 -10.24
CA ASP A 551 -18.89 -22.52 -9.41
C ASP A 551 -20.17 -22.55 -8.57
N GLU A 552 -20.53 -23.74 -8.08
CA GLU A 552 -21.40 -23.89 -6.91
C GLU A 552 -20.55 -23.85 -5.64
N PHE A 553 -20.70 -22.81 -4.83
CA PHE A 553 -19.78 -22.47 -3.74
C PHE A 553 -20.47 -22.57 -2.38
N HIS A 554 -20.04 -23.54 -1.57
CA HIS A 554 -20.56 -23.81 -0.24
C HIS A 554 -19.51 -23.46 0.81
N TYR A 555 -19.84 -22.60 1.76
CA TYR A 555 -18.92 -22.21 2.84
C TYR A 555 -19.46 -22.60 4.22
N PHE A 556 -18.71 -23.43 4.92
CA PHE A 556 -18.93 -23.81 6.31
C PHE A 556 -17.98 -23.02 7.22
N TRP A 557 -18.54 -22.02 7.89
CA TRP A 557 -17.85 -21.18 8.85
C TRP A 557 -17.77 -21.87 10.21
N CYS A 558 -16.56 -21.87 10.76
CA CYS A 558 -16.23 -22.51 12.02
C CYS A 558 -15.82 -21.48 13.08
N GLU A 559 -16.11 -21.80 14.34
CA GLU A 559 -15.79 -20.93 15.47
C GLU A 559 -14.26 -20.88 15.69
N PRO A 560 -13.63 -19.70 15.71
CA PRO A 560 -12.20 -19.56 16.02
C PRO A 560 -11.92 -19.66 17.52
N ASP A 561 -10.74 -20.18 17.88
CA ASP A 561 -10.20 -20.05 19.25
C ASP A 561 -10.03 -18.58 19.68
N ILE A 562 -9.72 -17.69 18.72
CA ILE A 562 -9.49 -16.26 18.92
C ILE A 562 -10.32 -15.45 17.92
N HIS A 563 -11.26 -14.68 18.47
CA HIS A 563 -12.04 -13.72 17.71
C HIS A 563 -11.27 -12.42 17.43
N HIS A 564 -11.65 -11.76 16.34
CA HIS A 564 -11.28 -10.36 16.16
C HIS A 564 -11.81 -9.51 17.32
N PRO A 565 -11.04 -8.51 17.80
CA PRO A 565 -11.52 -7.59 18.80
C PRO A 565 -12.64 -6.71 18.22
N ASP A 566 -13.52 -6.21 19.10
CA ASP A 566 -14.60 -5.30 18.70
C ASP A 566 -14.06 -4.10 17.90
N GLY A 567 -14.64 -3.86 16.73
CA GLY A 567 -14.28 -2.75 15.84
C GLY A 567 -12.89 -2.85 15.20
N GLY A 568 -12.19 -3.99 15.29
CA GLY A 568 -10.83 -4.14 14.79
C GLY A 568 -10.52 -5.50 14.18
N ARG A 569 -9.29 -5.64 13.67
CA ARG A 569 -8.74 -6.91 13.21
C ARG A 569 -7.45 -7.20 13.96
N SER A 570 -7.19 -8.48 14.20
CA SER A 570 -5.96 -8.95 14.84
C SER A 570 -5.33 -10.03 13.99
N GLY A 571 -4.01 -9.94 13.81
CA GLY A 571 -3.24 -10.99 13.14
C GLY A 571 -3.31 -12.32 13.89
N LYS A 572 -3.45 -12.32 15.22
CA LYS A 572 -3.62 -13.56 16.00
C LYS A 572 -4.96 -14.23 15.69
N ALA A 573 -6.04 -13.45 15.70
CA ALA A 573 -7.36 -13.92 15.33
C ALA A 573 -7.42 -14.41 13.87
N PHE A 574 -6.83 -13.65 12.94
CA PHE A 574 -6.79 -14.04 11.52
C PHE A 574 -6.09 -15.39 11.28
N HIS A 575 -5.10 -15.72 12.11
CA HIS A 575 -4.36 -16.99 12.05
C HIS A 575 -4.84 -18.00 13.10
N SER A 576 -5.97 -17.75 13.75
CA SER A 576 -6.51 -18.60 14.81
C SER A 576 -6.86 -19.97 14.28
N ASP A 577 -6.57 -20.98 15.08
CA ASP A 577 -7.15 -22.32 14.93
C ASP A 577 -8.66 -22.25 15.19
N PHE A 578 -9.38 -23.30 14.77
CA PHE A 578 -10.83 -23.38 14.84
C PHE A 578 -11.28 -24.83 14.96
N GLU A 579 -12.56 -25.03 15.27
CA GLU A 579 -13.18 -26.36 15.35
C GLU A 579 -14.45 -26.43 14.51
N PHE A 580 -14.64 -27.54 13.77
CA PHE A 580 -15.88 -27.80 13.04
C PHE A 580 -16.94 -28.35 14.01
N ASP A 581 -18.11 -27.73 14.05
CA ASP A 581 -19.18 -28.10 14.96
C ASP A 581 -20.10 -29.13 14.29
N PHE A 582 -19.85 -30.42 14.58
CA PHE A 582 -20.61 -31.53 13.98
C PHE A 582 -22.09 -31.55 14.41
N ASP A 583 -22.41 -31.13 15.63
CA ASP A 583 -23.79 -31.13 16.11
C ASP A 583 -24.61 -30.06 15.39
N ARG A 584 -24.02 -28.87 15.19
CA ARG A 584 -24.68 -27.74 14.54
C ARG A 584 -24.66 -27.83 13.02
N ASP A 585 -23.49 -28.07 12.42
CA ASP A 585 -23.27 -27.93 10.97
C ASP A 585 -23.18 -29.27 10.24
N GLY A 586 -22.97 -30.37 10.96
CA GLY A 586 -22.83 -31.72 10.41
C GLY A 586 -24.04 -32.16 9.56
N PRO A 587 -25.30 -32.02 10.02
CA PRO A 587 -26.46 -32.42 9.23
C PRO A 587 -26.55 -31.72 7.87
N ALA A 588 -26.21 -30.43 7.81
CA ALA A 588 -26.21 -29.67 6.56
C ALA A 588 -25.06 -30.07 5.63
N LEU A 589 -23.87 -30.34 6.20
CA LEU A 589 -22.72 -30.83 5.42
C LEU A 589 -23.01 -32.23 4.85
N VAL A 590 -23.50 -33.17 5.66
CA VAL A 590 -23.85 -34.53 5.21
C VAL A 590 -24.90 -34.48 4.10
N SER A 591 -25.98 -33.71 4.29
CA SER A 591 -27.01 -33.57 3.26
C SER A 591 -26.46 -33.02 1.94
N LEU A 592 -25.48 -32.10 1.98
CA LEU A 592 -24.81 -31.61 0.79
C LEU A 592 -23.97 -32.72 0.15
N LEU A 593 -23.14 -33.44 0.92
CA LEU A 593 -22.28 -34.51 0.42
C LEU A 593 -23.06 -35.68 -0.18
N GLU A 594 -24.26 -35.98 0.34
CA GLU A 594 -25.16 -37.00 -0.22
C GLU A 594 -25.87 -36.55 -1.50
N SER A 595 -25.99 -35.23 -1.73
CA SER A 595 -26.70 -34.67 -2.89
C SER A 595 -25.84 -34.53 -4.15
N ILE A 596 -24.52 -34.53 -3.98
CA ILE A 596 -23.53 -34.38 -5.05
C ILE A 596 -22.90 -35.72 -5.39
#